data_AF-A0A258RQX5-F1
#
_entry.id   AF-A0A258RQX5-F1
#
_cell.length_a   1.000
_cell.length_b   1.000
_cell.length_c   1.000
_cell.angle_alpha   90.00
_cell.angle_beta   90.00
_cell.angle_gamma   90.00
#
_symmetry.space_group_name_H-M   'P 1'
#
loop_
_entity.id
_entity.type
_entity.pdbx_description
1 polymer ?
#
loop_
_entity_poly.entity_id
_entity_poly.type
_entity_poly.pdbx_seq_one_letter_code
_entity_poly.pdbx_strand_id
1 'polypeptide(L)'
;MTDVPDTHAERAEAAAIRRRWVTLGEIVAIAGLIISALALWSSWADHRTDEAERRAEKAAEAKAKTAVLLTATPRHGGEDLALTDPGHPVQSITVTFPTAFGLPVQSSAPSPTIAARWFAAKLIAMTDGGADSRTGRLPVIIASEYWDGDRQMIDRAIYDIAWRTEGRLLLGRLVRLDGLILRERGKPDQARVDALWSRVAPAPRK
;
A
#
# COMPACT_ATOMS: atom_id res chain seq x y z
N MET A 1 68.80 30.91 -61.22
CA MET A 1 67.48 30.69 -60.59
C MET A 1 66.82 29.58 -61.38
N THR A 2 67.08 28.33 -61.00
CA THR A 2 66.66 27.13 -61.73
C THR A 2 65.95 26.24 -60.74
N ASP A 3 64.65 26.08 -60.96
CA ASP A 3 63.72 25.29 -60.17
C ASP A 3 64.08 23.80 -60.33
N VAL A 4 64.39 23.14 -59.22
CA VAL A 4 64.72 21.70 -59.19
C VAL A 4 63.40 20.93 -59.09
N PRO A 5 63.14 19.91 -59.92
CA PRO A 5 61.88 19.18 -59.87
C PRO A 5 61.77 18.38 -58.57
N ASP A 6 60.73 18.73 -57.79
CA ASP A 6 60.22 18.05 -56.60
C ASP A 6 60.25 16.52 -56.76
N THR A 7 61.04 15.83 -55.94
CA THR A 7 61.32 14.39 -56.10
C THR A 7 60.14 13.54 -55.61
N HIS A 8 59.98 12.33 -56.17
CA HIS A 8 58.91 11.40 -55.78
C HIS A 8 58.86 11.09 -54.27
N ALA A 9 59.99 11.23 -53.55
CA ALA A 9 60.10 11.04 -52.11
C ALA A 9 59.42 12.17 -51.31
N GLU A 10 59.62 13.43 -51.69
CA GLU A 10 59.03 14.61 -51.03
C GLU A 10 57.49 14.59 -51.14
N ARG A 11 56.96 14.14 -52.28
CA ARG A 11 55.51 13.94 -52.47
C ARG A 11 54.94 12.83 -51.60
N ALA A 12 55.72 11.76 -51.36
CA ALA A 12 55.32 10.64 -50.51
C ALA A 12 55.31 11.02 -49.02
N GLU A 13 56.29 11.79 -48.57
CA GLU A 13 56.34 12.31 -47.20
C GLU A 13 55.22 13.34 -46.94
N ALA A 14 54.97 14.25 -47.88
CA ALA A 14 53.84 15.18 -47.79
C ALA A 14 52.49 14.44 -47.75
N ALA A 15 52.33 13.35 -48.50
CA ALA A 15 51.14 12.51 -48.45
C ALA A 15 51.02 11.75 -47.12
N ALA A 16 52.12 11.28 -46.54
CA ALA A 16 52.14 10.61 -45.24
C ALA A 16 51.77 11.56 -44.10
N ILE A 17 52.28 12.80 -44.12
CA ILE A 17 51.92 13.84 -43.14
C ILE A 17 50.42 14.16 -43.24
N ARG A 18 49.89 14.38 -44.46
CA ARG A 18 48.45 14.61 -44.68
C ARG A 18 47.60 13.45 -44.15
N ARG A 19 47.99 12.20 -44.40
CA ARG A 19 47.29 11.02 -43.89
C ARG A 19 47.29 10.96 -42.36
N ARG A 20 48.39 11.29 -41.69
CA ARG A 20 48.46 11.32 -40.22
C ARG A 20 47.50 12.35 -39.62
N TRP A 21 47.42 13.55 -40.20
CA TRP A 21 46.45 14.57 -39.78
C TRP A 21 45.00 14.14 -40.01
N VAL A 22 44.72 13.44 -41.11
CA VAL A 22 43.41 12.85 -41.39
C VAL A 22 43.07 11.77 -40.37
N THR A 23 43.99 10.84 -40.06
CA THR A 23 43.77 9.78 -39.06
C THR A 23 43.56 10.33 -37.65
N LEU A 24 44.29 11.39 -37.27
CA LEU A 24 44.07 12.10 -36.01
C LEU A 24 42.69 12.75 -35.94
N GLY A 25 42.27 13.44 -37.01
CA GLY A 25 40.94 14.03 -37.11
C GLY A 25 39.83 12.99 -37.02
N GLU A 26 40.01 11.83 -37.65
CA GLU A 26 39.06 10.71 -37.62
C GLU A 26 38.91 10.12 -36.22
N ILE A 27 40.01 9.91 -35.49
CA ILE A 27 39.97 9.42 -34.11
C ILE A 27 39.22 10.40 -33.20
N VAL A 28 39.48 11.70 -33.35
CA VAL A 28 38.78 12.74 -32.57
C VAL A 28 37.29 12.77 -32.89
N ALA A 29 36.91 12.63 -34.16
CA ALA A 29 35.51 12.58 -34.58
C ALA A 29 34.78 11.36 -33.99
N ILE A 30 35.41 10.18 -34.01
CA ILE A 30 34.86 8.96 -33.42
C ILE A 30 34.70 9.12 -31.90
N ALA A 31 35.71 9.68 -31.23
CA ALA A 31 35.65 9.94 -29.80
C ALA A 31 34.48 10.88 -29.45
N GLY A 32 34.29 11.96 -30.22
CA GLY A 32 33.16 12.87 -30.05
C GLY A 32 31.80 12.19 -30.24
N LEU A 33 31.68 11.28 -31.22
CA LEU A 33 30.45 10.53 -31.47
C LEU A 33 30.13 9.55 -30.33
N ILE A 34 31.15 8.85 -29.81
CA ILE A 34 30.98 7.94 -28.66
C ILE A 34 30.52 8.72 -27.42
N ILE A 35 31.16 9.85 -27.12
CA ILE A 35 30.78 10.71 -25.99
C ILE A 35 29.33 11.20 -26.14
N SER A 36 28.95 11.63 -27.35
CA SER A 36 27.59 12.09 -27.63
C SER A 36 26.54 10.97 -27.47
N ALA A 37 26.85 9.76 -27.93
CA ALA A 37 25.97 8.60 -27.76
C ALA A 37 25.80 8.23 -26.28
N LEU A 38 26.87 8.26 -25.49
CA LEU A 38 26.83 8.01 -24.06
C LEU A 38 26.02 9.08 -23.30
N ALA A 39 26.22 10.35 -23.63
CA ALA A 39 25.46 11.46 -23.04
C ALA A 39 23.96 11.34 -23.37
N LEU A 40 23.62 11.01 -24.63
CA LEU A 40 22.25 10.79 -25.05
C LEU A 40 21.60 9.60 -24.32
N TRP A 41 22.33 8.49 -24.17
CA TRP A 41 21.84 7.34 -23.41
C TRP A 41 21.60 7.67 -21.94
N SER A 42 22.53 8.38 -21.29
CA SER A 42 22.39 8.81 -19.90
C SER A 42 21.15 9.70 -19.74
N SER A 43 21.01 10.72 -20.60
CA SER A 43 19.86 11.62 -20.55
C SER A 43 18.53 10.89 -20.78
N TRP A 44 18.50 9.92 -21.69
CA TRP A 44 17.30 9.11 -21.94
C TRP A 44 16.96 8.20 -20.75
N ALA A 45 17.96 7.59 -20.11
CA ALA A 45 17.78 6.76 -18.93
C ALA A 45 17.23 7.59 -17.75
N ASP A 46 17.79 8.78 -17.50
CA ASP A 46 17.34 9.70 -16.45
C ASP A 46 15.91 10.18 -16.71
N HIS A 47 15.58 10.53 -17.96
CA HIS A 47 14.20 10.89 -18.32
C HIS A 47 13.20 9.76 -18.06
N ARG A 48 13.60 8.50 -18.30
CA ARG A 48 12.75 7.33 -18.03
C ARG A 48 12.54 7.10 -16.54
N THR A 49 13.56 7.28 -15.71
CA THR A 49 13.43 7.15 -14.24
C THR A 49 12.55 8.26 -13.67
N ASP A 50 12.77 9.50 -14.11
CA ASP A 50 11.94 10.66 -13.74
C ASP A 50 10.47 10.44 -14.06
N GLU A 51 10.16 9.93 -15.26
CA GLU A 51 8.78 9.61 -15.64
C GLU A 51 8.18 8.51 -14.77
N ALA A 52 8.96 7.49 -14.41
CA ALA A 52 8.50 6.41 -13.55
C ALA A 52 8.20 6.93 -12.13
N GLU A 53 9.06 7.79 -11.58
CA GLU A 53 8.86 8.44 -10.29
C GLU A 53 7.63 9.35 -10.30
N ARG A 54 7.48 10.22 -11.30
CA ARG A 54 6.29 11.08 -11.43
C ARG A 54 5.00 10.27 -11.56
N ARG A 55 5.03 9.12 -12.25
CA ARG A 55 3.87 8.22 -12.34
C ARG A 55 3.59 7.55 -10.99
N ALA A 56 4.62 7.14 -10.25
CA ALA A 56 4.49 6.56 -8.93
C ALA A 56 3.94 7.58 -7.92
N GLU A 57 4.41 8.83 -7.97
CA GLU A 57 3.94 9.94 -7.15
C GLU A 57 2.47 10.25 -7.43
N LYS A 58 2.08 10.43 -8.70
CA LYS A 58 0.67 10.62 -9.08
C LYS A 58 -0.22 9.46 -8.64
N ALA A 59 0.28 8.23 -8.75
CA ALA A 59 -0.46 7.05 -8.29
C ALA A 59 -0.58 7.01 -6.76
N ALA A 60 0.45 7.45 -6.03
CA ALA A 60 0.43 7.56 -4.58
C ALA A 60 -0.55 8.65 -4.11
N GLU A 61 -0.53 9.82 -4.76
CA GLU A 61 -1.49 10.90 -4.50
C GLU A 61 -2.93 10.47 -4.78
N ALA A 62 -3.16 9.82 -5.93
CA ALA A 62 -4.49 9.30 -6.26
C ALA A 62 -4.96 8.28 -5.21
N LYS A 63 -4.09 7.36 -4.78
CA LYS A 63 -4.40 6.42 -3.71
C LYS A 63 -4.70 7.11 -2.38
N ALA A 64 -3.94 8.13 -2.03
CA ALA A 64 -4.14 8.89 -0.79
C ALA A 64 -5.50 9.60 -0.80
N LYS A 65 -5.92 10.16 -1.94
CA LYS A 65 -7.24 10.79 -2.11
C LYS A 65 -8.39 9.80 -1.95
N THR A 66 -8.21 8.54 -2.38
CA THR A 66 -9.26 7.52 -2.29
C THR A 66 -9.30 6.75 -0.98
N ALA A 67 -8.34 6.99 -0.08
CA ALA A 67 -8.17 6.21 1.14
C ALA A 67 -9.22 6.59 2.19
N VAL A 68 -9.95 5.60 2.70
CA VAL A 68 -10.98 5.78 3.73
C VAL A 68 -10.34 5.60 5.11
N LEU A 69 -10.47 6.58 6.01
CA LEU A 69 -10.04 6.52 7.40
C LEU A 69 -11.26 6.40 8.32
N LEU A 70 -11.68 5.16 8.55
CA LEU A 70 -12.81 4.89 9.44
C LEU A 70 -12.48 5.31 10.87
N THR A 71 -13.30 6.19 11.40
CA THR A 71 -13.41 6.52 12.82
C THR A 71 -14.62 5.80 13.37
N ALA A 72 -14.52 5.26 14.58
CA ALA A 72 -15.59 4.54 15.24
C ALA A 72 -16.05 5.25 16.50
N THR A 73 -17.37 5.39 16.65
CA THR A 73 -18.00 5.91 17.85
C THR A 73 -18.85 4.81 18.50
N PRO A 74 -18.52 4.38 19.73
CA PRO A 74 -19.36 3.46 20.48
C PRO A 74 -20.78 4.02 20.69
N ARG A 75 -21.79 3.18 20.42
CA ARG A 75 -23.20 3.46 20.66
C ARG A 75 -23.81 2.38 21.55
N HIS A 76 -24.97 2.69 22.13
CA HIS A 76 -25.71 1.75 22.98
C HIS A 76 -24.84 1.13 24.09
N GLY A 77 -24.00 1.97 24.72
CA GLY A 77 -23.05 1.55 25.76
C GLY A 77 -21.92 0.64 25.27
N GLY A 78 -21.62 0.62 23.97
CA GLY A 78 -20.61 -0.25 23.36
C GLY A 78 -21.19 -1.53 22.73
N GLU A 79 -22.49 -1.59 22.46
CA GLU A 79 -23.05 -2.73 21.71
C GLU A 79 -22.78 -2.61 20.21
N ASP A 80 -22.66 -1.38 19.71
CA ASP A 80 -22.36 -1.08 18.32
C ASP A 80 -21.23 -0.05 18.21
N LEU A 81 -20.42 -0.16 17.15
CA LEU A 81 -19.54 0.89 16.68
C LEU A 81 -20.14 1.51 15.42
N ALA A 82 -20.55 2.77 15.50
CA ALA A 82 -20.91 3.52 14.30
C ALA A 82 -19.64 4.00 13.60
N LEU A 83 -19.53 3.71 12.30
CA LEU A 83 -18.35 4.02 11.51
C LEU A 83 -18.63 5.21 10.61
N THR A 84 -17.70 6.16 10.58
CA THR A 84 -17.74 7.31 9.68
C THR A 84 -16.35 7.60 9.14
N ASP A 85 -16.27 8.23 7.98
CA ASP A 85 -15.04 8.81 7.47
C ASP A 85 -15.27 10.30 7.21
N PRO A 86 -14.37 11.21 7.65
CA PRO A 86 -14.54 12.64 7.41
C PRO A 86 -14.44 13.06 5.94
N GLY A 87 -13.70 12.30 5.12
CA GLY A 87 -13.45 12.63 3.72
C GLY A 87 -14.45 12.03 2.74
N HIS A 88 -15.11 10.93 3.12
CA HIS A 88 -15.92 10.12 2.24
C HIS A 88 -17.25 9.72 2.89
N PRO A 89 -18.38 9.87 2.18
CA PRO A 89 -19.68 9.41 2.66
C PRO A 89 -19.79 7.89 2.52
N VAL A 90 -19.22 7.14 3.47
CA VAL A 90 -19.30 5.68 3.49
C VAL A 90 -20.76 5.23 3.64
N GLN A 91 -21.23 4.40 2.71
CA GLN A 91 -22.62 3.93 2.66
C GLN A 91 -22.76 2.51 3.20
N SER A 92 -21.78 1.66 2.92
CA SER A 92 -21.77 0.28 3.37
C SER A 92 -20.38 -0.12 3.85
N ILE A 93 -20.36 -1.10 4.73
CA ILE A 93 -19.14 -1.81 5.11
C ILE A 93 -19.35 -3.31 5.00
N THR A 94 -18.28 -4.00 4.68
CA THR A 94 -18.17 -5.45 4.76
C THR A 94 -16.99 -5.81 5.65
N VAL A 95 -17.23 -6.65 6.65
CA VAL A 95 -16.26 -7.07 7.67
C VAL A 95 -15.94 -8.55 7.48
N THR A 96 -14.68 -8.84 7.19
CA THR A 96 -14.15 -10.19 7.08
C THR A 96 -13.31 -10.51 8.31
N PHE A 97 -13.66 -11.61 8.98
CA PHE A 97 -13.00 -12.07 10.20
C PHE A 97 -11.80 -12.97 9.88
N PRO A 98 -10.88 -13.18 10.85
CA PRO A 98 -9.84 -14.20 10.73
C PRO A 98 -10.46 -15.59 10.51
N THR A 99 -9.84 -16.43 9.69
CA THR A 99 -10.33 -17.78 9.34
C THR A 99 -10.48 -18.63 10.59
N ALA A 100 -9.49 -18.61 11.49
CA ALA A 100 -9.52 -19.35 12.75
C ALA A 100 -10.60 -18.83 13.73
N PHE A 101 -11.10 -17.61 13.53
CA PHE A 101 -12.25 -17.11 14.28
C PHE A 101 -13.54 -17.83 13.86
N GLY A 102 -13.63 -18.24 12.58
CA GLY A 102 -14.68 -19.14 12.09
C GLY A 102 -16.07 -18.51 12.05
N LEU A 103 -16.15 -17.23 11.70
CA LEU A 103 -17.41 -16.54 11.44
C LEU A 103 -17.55 -16.18 9.95
N PRO A 104 -18.78 -16.16 9.42
CA PRO A 104 -19.02 -15.65 8.09
C PRO A 104 -18.74 -14.14 8.02
N VAL A 105 -18.52 -13.66 6.80
CA VAL A 105 -18.45 -12.23 6.50
C VAL A 105 -19.75 -11.55 6.92
N GLN A 106 -19.64 -10.36 7.51
CA GLN A 106 -20.78 -9.55 7.94
C GLN A 106 -20.79 -8.24 7.17
N SER A 107 -21.97 -7.67 6.93
CA SER A 107 -22.11 -6.39 6.26
C SER A 107 -23.13 -5.50 6.96
N SER A 108 -22.97 -4.19 6.79
CA SER A 108 -23.89 -3.19 7.33
C SER A 108 -24.06 -2.05 6.34
N ALA A 109 -25.31 -1.70 6.08
CA ALA A 109 -25.77 -0.61 5.22
C ALA A 109 -27.22 -0.23 5.63
N PRO A 110 -27.70 0.99 5.34
CA PRO A 110 -26.97 2.15 4.79
C PRO A 110 -26.25 2.96 5.87
N SER A 111 -26.31 2.54 7.14
CA SER A 111 -25.65 3.19 8.27
C SER A 111 -24.52 2.29 8.77
N PRO A 112 -23.28 2.47 8.27
CA PRO A 112 -22.14 1.62 8.61
C PRO A 112 -21.96 1.46 10.11
N THR A 113 -22.16 0.24 10.57
CA THR A 113 -22.09 -0.13 11.99
C THR A 113 -21.49 -1.51 12.14
N ILE A 114 -20.67 -1.71 13.16
CA ILE A 114 -20.20 -3.04 13.60
C ILE A 114 -20.90 -3.36 14.90
N ALA A 115 -21.69 -4.43 14.91
CA ALA A 115 -22.43 -4.86 16.09
C ALA A 115 -21.67 -5.94 16.86
N ALA A 116 -21.56 -5.80 18.18
CA ALA A 116 -20.91 -6.78 19.05
C ALA A 116 -21.54 -8.17 18.89
N ARG A 117 -22.87 -8.23 18.71
CA ARG A 117 -23.63 -9.48 18.54
C ARG A 117 -23.16 -10.35 17.37
N TRP A 118 -22.47 -9.78 16.39
CA TRP A 118 -21.92 -10.55 15.26
C TRP A 118 -20.87 -11.56 15.72
N PHE A 119 -20.08 -11.23 16.74
CA PHE A 119 -18.95 -12.04 17.18
C PHE A 119 -18.87 -12.31 18.69
N ALA A 120 -19.74 -11.69 19.48
CA ALA A 120 -19.71 -11.77 20.94
C ALA A 120 -19.76 -13.22 21.44
N ALA A 121 -20.65 -14.05 20.90
CA ALA A 121 -20.79 -15.44 21.33
C ALA A 121 -19.49 -16.24 21.12
N LYS A 122 -18.85 -16.11 19.95
CA LYS A 122 -17.58 -16.79 19.64
C LYS A 122 -16.46 -16.27 20.53
N LEU A 123 -16.40 -14.96 20.74
CA LEU A 123 -15.38 -14.32 21.58
C LEU A 123 -15.48 -14.74 23.05
N ILE A 124 -16.70 -14.80 23.59
CA ILE A 124 -16.97 -15.28 24.95
C ILE A 124 -16.54 -16.74 25.10
N ALA A 125 -16.87 -17.59 24.12
CA ALA A 125 -16.48 -19.00 24.13
C ALA A 125 -14.94 -19.18 24.09
N MET A 126 -14.22 -18.37 23.30
CA MET A 126 -12.76 -18.41 23.23
C MET A 126 -12.08 -17.89 24.50
N THR A 127 -12.75 -17.02 25.26
CA THR A 127 -12.22 -16.44 26.50
C THR A 127 -12.79 -17.13 27.75
N ASP A 128 -13.51 -18.23 27.57
CA ASP A 128 -14.17 -18.98 28.65
C ASP A 128 -13.18 -19.61 29.63
N GLY A 129 -13.57 -19.63 30.92
CA GLY A 129 -12.68 -19.99 32.03
C GLY A 129 -11.63 -18.93 32.40
N GLY A 130 -11.62 -17.77 31.73
CA GLY A 130 -10.84 -16.60 32.14
C GLY A 130 -11.59 -15.66 33.07
N ALA A 131 -10.95 -14.53 33.43
CA ALA A 131 -11.60 -13.46 34.19
C ALA A 131 -12.86 -12.94 33.49
N ASP A 132 -13.83 -12.46 34.26
CA ASP A 132 -15.07 -11.89 33.73
C ASP A 132 -14.83 -10.59 32.95
N SER A 133 -13.90 -9.77 33.44
CA SER A 133 -13.42 -8.58 32.74
C SER A 133 -12.10 -8.83 32.04
N ARG A 134 -12.12 -8.71 30.72
CA ARG A 134 -10.95 -8.82 29.86
C ARG A 134 -11.06 -7.78 28.77
N THR A 135 -9.93 -7.32 28.26
CA THR A 135 -9.86 -6.45 27.09
C THR A 135 -9.05 -7.15 26.00
N GLY A 136 -9.35 -6.86 24.75
CA GLY A 136 -8.55 -7.39 23.66
C GLY A 136 -8.82 -6.68 22.34
N ARG A 137 -8.21 -7.22 21.29
CA ARG A 137 -8.30 -6.71 19.93
C ARG A 137 -8.67 -7.83 18.99
N LEU A 138 -9.59 -7.56 18.07
CA LEU A 138 -9.96 -8.47 17.00
C LEU A 138 -9.59 -7.82 15.66
N PRO A 139 -8.48 -8.24 15.02
CA PRO A 139 -8.12 -7.77 13.69
C PRO A 139 -9.12 -8.29 12.67
N VAL A 140 -9.64 -7.40 11.84
CA VAL A 140 -10.60 -7.68 10.76
C VAL A 140 -10.23 -6.91 9.51
N ILE A 141 -10.59 -7.43 8.34
CA ILE A 141 -10.56 -6.64 7.10
C ILE A 141 -11.89 -5.92 6.99
N ILE A 142 -11.86 -4.61 6.78
CA ILE A 142 -13.05 -3.81 6.49
C ILE A 142 -12.94 -3.30 5.07
N ALA A 143 -13.92 -3.66 4.24
CA ALA A 143 -14.14 -3.02 2.96
C ALA A 143 -15.20 -1.92 3.14
N SER A 144 -14.87 -0.70 2.75
CA SER A 144 -15.76 0.46 2.81
C SER A 144 -16.16 0.86 1.41
N GLU A 145 -17.47 0.96 1.18
CA GLU A 145 -18.00 1.40 -0.11
C GLU A 145 -18.59 2.80 0.03
N TYR A 146 -18.22 3.67 -0.90
CA TYR A 146 -18.67 5.05 -0.98
C TYR A 146 -18.78 5.46 -2.44
N TRP A 147 -19.40 6.61 -2.68
CA TRP A 147 -19.48 7.20 -4.02
C TRP A 147 -18.61 8.44 -4.09
N ASP A 148 -17.84 8.54 -5.17
CA ASP A 148 -17.12 9.74 -5.58
C ASP A 148 -17.72 10.22 -6.91
N GLY A 149 -18.65 11.18 -6.80
CA GLY A 149 -19.55 11.53 -7.91
C GLY A 149 -20.33 10.32 -8.39
N ASP A 150 -20.19 9.97 -9.68
CA ASP A 150 -20.87 8.85 -10.33
C ASP A 150 -20.07 7.53 -10.26
N ARG A 151 -18.94 7.50 -9.54
CA ARG A 151 -18.12 6.29 -9.41
C ARG A 151 -18.29 5.68 -8.03
N GLN A 152 -18.70 4.42 -8.01
CA GLN A 152 -18.64 3.62 -6.79
C GLN A 152 -17.19 3.22 -6.52
N MET A 153 -16.73 3.56 -5.32
CA MET A 153 -15.38 3.31 -4.83
C MET A 153 -15.42 2.30 -3.69
N ILE A 154 -14.37 1.48 -3.62
CA ILE A 154 -14.18 0.50 -2.54
C ILE A 154 -12.77 0.64 -2.01
N ASP A 155 -12.63 0.95 -0.73
CA ASP A 155 -11.35 0.91 -0.01
C ASP A 155 -11.32 -0.28 0.96
N ARG A 156 -10.14 -0.85 1.18
CA ARG A 156 -9.95 -1.98 2.10
C ARG A 156 -8.77 -1.75 3.02
N ALA A 157 -8.98 -1.97 4.31
CA ALA A 157 -7.91 -1.89 5.31
C ALA A 157 -8.14 -2.89 6.44
N ILE A 158 -7.06 -3.20 7.18
CA ILE A 158 -7.13 -4.00 8.40
C ILE A 158 -7.31 -3.05 9.58
N TYR A 159 -8.34 -3.31 10.38
CA TYR A 159 -8.60 -2.63 11.62
C TYR A 159 -8.63 -3.61 12.78
N ASP A 160 -8.15 -3.18 13.94
CA ASP A 160 -8.39 -3.86 15.21
C ASP A 160 -9.69 -3.31 15.82
N ILE A 161 -10.68 -4.17 16.04
CA ILE A 161 -11.82 -3.84 16.89
C ILE A 161 -11.38 -4.00 18.34
N ALA A 162 -11.34 -2.90 19.09
CA ALA A 162 -11.08 -2.92 20.52
C ALA A 162 -12.34 -3.35 21.27
N TRP A 163 -12.22 -4.37 22.10
CA TRP A 163 -13.33 -4.94 22.84
C TRP A 163 -12.97 -5.16 24.29
N ARG A 164 -14.00 -5.20 25.13
CA ARG A 164 -13.91 -5.63 26.52
C ARG A 164 -15.07 -6.52 26.91
N THR A 165 -14.82 -7.47 27.81
CA THR A 165 -15.87 -8.26 28.46
C THR A 165 -16.23 -7.64 29.81
N GLU A 166 -17.51 -7.73 30.16
CA GLU A 166 -18.05 -7.34 31.46
C GLU A 166 -18.83 -8.52 32.04
N GLY A 167 -18.58 -8.85 33.31
CA GLY A 167 -19.39 -9.82 34.05
C GLY A 167 -20.77 -9.23 34.37
N ARG A 168 -21.82 -10.05 34.25
CA ARG A 168 -23.18 -9.73 34.70
C ARG A 168 -23.51 -10.61 35.89
N LEU A 169 -24.13 -10.03 36.92
CA LEU A 169 -24.50 -10.74 38.16
C LEU A 169 -25.31 -12.04 37.93
N LEU A 170 -26.08 -12.14 36.83
CA LEU A 170 -27.01 -13.26 36.57
C LEU A 170 -27.07 -13.76 35.10
N LEU A 171 -26.38 -13.12 34.14
CA LEU A 171 -26.54 -13.38 32.69
C LEU A 171 -25.20 -13.67 31.97
N GLY A 172 -24.20 -14.17 32.70
CA GLY A 172 -22.88 -14.47 32.13
C GLY A 172 -22.09 -13.22 31.77
N ARG A 173 -21.35 -13.24 30.66
CA ARG A 173 -20.46 -12.15 30.21
C ARG A 173 -21.05 -11.43 29.01
N LEU A 174 -20.85 -10.11 28.94
CA LEU A 174 -21.20 -9.28 27.77
C LEU A 174 -19.93 -8.78 27.10
N VAL A 175 -19.95 -8.63 25.78
CA VAL A 175 -18.92 -7.93 25.02
C VAL A 175 -19.35 -6.49 24.76
N ARG A 176 -18.47 -5.54 25.09
CA ARG A 176 -18.58 -4.12 24.72
C ARG A 176 -17.47 -3.77 23.73
N LEU A 177 -17.77 -2.88 22.80
CA LEU A 177 -16.87 -2.35 21.80
C LEU A 177 -16.42 -0.96 22.25
N ASP A 178 -15.12 -0.78 22.38
CA ASP A 178 -14.53 0.46 22.86
C ASP A 178 -14.09 1.36 21.70
N GLY A 179 -13.78 0.77 20.53
CA GLY A 179 -13.39 1.54 19.36
C GLY A 179 -12.80 0.69 18.24
N LEU A 180 -12.24 1.39 17.26
CA LEU A 180 -11.63 0.83 16.06
C LEU A 180 -10.26 1.49 15.85
N ILE A 181 -9.22 0.68 15.60
CA ILE A 181 -7.85 1.16 15.41
C ILE A 181 -7.38 0.72 14.03
N LEU A 182 -7.00 1.66 13.18
CA LEU A 182 -6.38 1.34 11.90
C LEU A 182 -5.03 0.65 12.15
N ARG A 183 -4.85 -0.54 11.56
CA ARG A 183 -3.60 -1.30 11.67
C ARG A 183 -2.79 -1.28 10.40
N GLU A 184 -3.41 -1.53 9.25
CA GLU A 184 -2.71 -1.64 7.98
C GLU A 184 -3.60 -1.20 6.82
N ARG A 185 -3.04 -0.46 5.86
CA ARG A 185 -3.69 -0.06 4.61
C ARG A 185 -3.09 -0.81 3.43
N GLY A 186 -3.83 -0.84 2.32
CA GLY A 186 -3.32 -1.29 1.03
C GLY A 186 -4.18 -2.41 0.45
N LYS A 187 -3.56 -3.55 0.16
CA LYS A 187 -4.28 -4.74 -0.34
C LYS A 187 -4.31 -5.78 0.78
N PRO A 188 -5.16 -5.59 1.81
CA PRO A 188 -5.23 -6.56 2.89
C PRO A 188 -5.71 -7.90 2.34
N ASP A 189 -5.10 -8.98 2.81
CA ASP A 189 -5.46 -10.34 2.45
C ASP A 189 -5.78 -11.19 3.70
N GLN A 190 -6.38 -12.35 3.45
CA GLN A 190 -6.81 -13.26 4.51
C GLN A 190 -5.61 -13.79 5.32
N ALA A 191 -4.50 -14.10 4.65
CA ALA A 191 -3.30 -14.63 5.30
C ALA A 191 -2.73 -13.62 6.32
N ARG A 192 -2.79 -12.32 5.99
CA ARG A 192 -2.31 -11.25 6.85
C ARG A 192 -3.17 -11.09 8.08
N VAL A 193 -4.50 -11.02 7.94
CA VAL A 193 -5.39 -10.90 9.11
C VAL A 193 -5.30 -12.14 10.01
N ASP A 194 -5.13 -13.33 9.44
CA ASP A 194 -4.92 -14.58 10.18
C ASP A 194 -3.60 -14.58 10.95
N ALA A 195 -2.52 -14.09 10.34
CA ALA A 195 -1.22 -13.95 10.99
C ALA A 195 -1.21 -12.89 12.09
N LEU A 196 -2.06 -11.87 12.00
CA LEU A 196 -2.24 -10.90 13.08
C LEU A 196 -3.05 -11.50 14.21
N TRP A 197 -4.10 -12.25 13.89
CA TRP A 197 -4.94 -12.94 14.87
C TRP A 197 -4.13 -13.95 15.67
N SER A 198 -3.28 -14.77 15.04
CA SER A 198 -2.47 -15.77 15.77
C SER A 198 -1.55 -15.19 16.85
N ARG A 199 -1.23 -13.89 16.79
CA ARG A 199 -0.40 -13.19 17.79
C ARG A 199 -1.20 -12.64 18.97
N VAL A 200 -2.49 -12.39 18.78
CA VAL A 200 -3.36 -11.71 19.77
C VAL A 200 -4.54 -12.56 20.22
N ALA A 201 -4.77 -13.69 19.56
CA ALA A 201 -5.87 -14.60 19.86
C ALA A 201 -5.77 -15.06 21.32
N PRO A 202 -6.89 -15.06 22.07
CA PRO A 202 -6.96 -15.77 23.33
C PRO A 202 -6.60 -17.24 23.11
N ALA A 203 -5.80 -17.83 23.99
CA ALA A 203 -5.42 -19.23 23.88
C ALA A 203 -6.68 -20.11 23.80
N PRO A 204 -6.84 -20.93 22.74
CA PRO A 204 -7.98 -21.83 22.65
C PRO A 204 -7.93 -22.84 23.79
N ARG A 205 -9.11 -23.21 24.29
CA ARG A 205 -9.26 -24.27 25.29
C ARG A 205 -8.66 -25.57 24.74
N LYS A 206 -7.80 -26.21 25.52
CA LYS A 206 -7.34 -27.59 25.27
C LYS A 206 -8.46 -28.58 25.59
#